data_AF-A0A933NFU1-F1
#
_entry.id   AF-A0A933NFU1-F1
#
_cell.length_a   1.000
_cell.length_b   1.000
_cell.length_c   1.000
_cell.angle_alpha   90.00
_cell.angle_beta   90.00
_cell.angle_gamma   90.00
#
_symmetry.space_group_name_H-M   'P 1'
#
loop_
_entity.id
_entity.type
_entity.pdbx_description
1 polymer ?
#
loop_
_entity_poly.entity_id
_entity_poly.type
_entity_poly.pdbx_seq_one_letter_code
_entity_poly.pdbx_strand_id
1 'polypeptide(L)'
;MRLSSSRFGVVAGAFICVGLVPALAADSIEPPARIKAIHLARSEVERVVKLPGTLLPWEETDVFARVSGYARDVRVDRGSVVKAGDTLLTVEAPEMTADLEAARARLAEA
;
A
#
# COMPACT_ATOMS: atom_id res chain seq x y z
N MET A 1 21.75 -61.34 5.85
CA MET A 1 22.08 -62.66 6.43
C MET A 1 23.10 -62.45 7.54
N ARG A 2 22.72 -62.86 8.76
CA ARG A 2 23.63 -63.03 9.91
C ARG A 2 24.77 -63.97 9.54
N LEU A 3 25.97 -63.73 10.06
CA LEU A 3 26.98 -64.74 10.44
C LEU A 3 28.01 -63.96 11.28
N SER A 4 28.08 -64.01 12.62
CA SER A 4 28.16 -65.14 13.55
C SER A 4 29.36 -66.06 13.32
N SER A 5 30.20 -66.15 14.36
CA SER A 5 31.36 -67.05 14.57
C SER A 5 32.59 -66.76 13.69
N SER A 6 33.83 -66.76 14.20
CA SER A 6 34.40 -67.67 15.17
C SER A 6 35.57 -67.03 15.94
N ARG A 7 35.58 -67.21 17.27
CA ARG A 7 36.76 -67.08 18.12
C ARG A 7 37.45 -68.44 18.11
N PHE A 8 38.72 -68.57 17.72
CA PHE A 8 39.65 -69.61 18.16
C PHE A 8 40.98 -69.45 17.42
N GLY A 9 42.11 -69.47 18.14
CA GLY A 9 43.42 -69.64 17.50
C GLY A 9 44.56 -68.85 18.15
N VAL A 10 44.93 -69.22 19.38
CA VAL A 10 46.17 -68.82 20.02
C VAL A 10 47.36 -69.49 19.32
N VAL A 11 48.34 -68.70 18.85
CA VAL A 11 49.74 -69.09 18.62
C VAL A 11 50.57 -67.82 18.89
N ALA A 12 51.00 -67.52 20.11
CA ALA A 12 52.23 -67.99 20.74
C ALA A 12 53.50 -67.82 19.88
N GLY A 13 54.27 -66.76 20.16
CA GLY A 13 55.73 -66.78 20.02
C GLY A 13 56.36 -65.77 19.06
N ALA A 14 56.74 -64.59 19.57
CA ALA A 14 58.10 -64.04 19.44
C ALA A 14 58.20 -62.71 20.19
N PHE A 15 59.06 -62.73 21.20
CA PHE A 15 59.48 -61.61 22.05
C PHE A 15 60.54 -60.77 21.31
N ILE A 16 60.59 -59.47 21.62
CA ILE A 16 61.72 -58.52 21.45
C ILE A 16 61.79 -57.75 20.12
N CYS A 17 61.27 -56.52 20.15
CA CYS A 17 62.00 -55.32 19.73
C CYS A 17 61.58 -54.16 20.66
N VAL A 18 62.37 -53.98 21.71
CA VAL A 18 62.46 -52.73 22.47
C VAL A 18 63.16 -51.70 21.57
N GLY A 19 62.58 -50.51 21.42
CA GLY A 19 63.35 -49.36 20.94
C GLY A 19 62.57 -48.35 20.12
N LEU A 20 62.39 -47.18 20.74
CA LEU A 20 62.27 -45.87 20.09
C LEU A 20 60.88 -45.49 19.52
N VAL A 21 60.04 -45.00 20.42
CA VAL A 21 58.99 -44.03 20.09
C VAL A 21 59.67 -42.65 19.96
N PRO A 22 59.66 -41.96 18.81
CA PRO A 22 59.81 -40.52 18.82
C PRO A 22 58.42 -39.90 18.90
N ALA A 23 58.16 -39.31 20.07
CA ALA A 23 57.17 -38.28 20.28
C ALA A 23 57.56 -37.02 19.49
N LEU A 24 56.63 -36.44 18.73
CA LEU A 24 56.26 -35.01 18.71
C LEU A 24 55.36 -34.74 17.49
N ALA A 25 54.07 -34.81 17.73
CA ALA A 25 53.08 -34.01 17.00
C ALA A 25 52.01 -33.65 18.03
N ALA A 26 52.39 -32.82 19.00
CA ALA A 26 51.43 -32.15 19.87
C ALA A 26 50.93 -30.92 19.10
N ASP A 27 50.01 -31.14 18.17
CA ASP A 27 49.10 -30.07 17.78
C ASP A 27 48.17 -29.85 18.96
N SER A 28 48.46 -28.83 19.76
CA SER A 28 47.59 -28.36 20.82
C SER A 28 46.31 -27.82 20.19
N ILE A 29 45.26 -28.63 20.17
CA ILE A 29 43.91 -28.22 19.75
C ILE A 29 43.37 -27.29 20.85
N GLU A 30 43.56 -25.98 20.67
CA GLU A 30 42.86 -24.98 21.46
C GLU A 30 41.34 -25.15 21.25
N PRO A 31 40.52 -25.11 22.32
CA PRO A 31 39.08 -25.26 22.17
C PRO A 31 38.54 -24.16 21.26
N PRO A 32 37.81 -24.48 20.18
CA PRO A 32 37.32 -23.45 19.28
C PRO A 32 36.44 -22.47 20.04
N ALA A 33 36.69 -21.17 19.86
CA ALA A 33 35.93 -20.11 20.50
C ALA A 33 34.43 -20.32 20.23
N ARG A 34 33.65 -20.48 21.31
CA ARG A 34 32.20 -20.72 21.21
C ARG A 34 31.52 -19.46 20.71
N ILE A 35 31.19 -19.46 19.42
CA ILE A 35 30.41 -18.41 18.78
C ILE A 35 28.96 -18.85 18.63
N LYS A 36 28.04 -17.92 18.86
CA LYS A 36 26.62 -18.17 18.69
C LYS A 36 26.24 -17.79 17.26
N ALA A 37 26.02 -18.79 16.42
CA ALA A 37 25.54 -18.60 15.06
C ALA A 37 24.01 -18.67 15.01
N ILE A 38 23.41 -17.91 14.09
CA ILE A 38 21.98 -17.95 13.76
C ILE A 38 21.84 -18.52 12.36
N HIS A 39 20.91 -19.46 12.17
CA HIS A 39 20.59 -20.01 10.86
C HIS A 39 19.62 -19.08 10.13
N LEU A 40 20.00 -18.58 8.96
CA LEU A 40 19.10 -17.79 8.11
C LEU A 40 18.20 -18.73 7.31
N ALA A 41 16.90 -18.53 7.40
CA ALA A 41 15.92 -19.15 6.52
C ALA A 41 15.44 -18.12 5.49
N ARG A 42 15.24 -18.55 4.24
CA ARG A 42 14.72 -17.68 3.18
C ARG A 42 13.23 -17.49 3.39
N SER A 43 12.80 -16.23 3.56
CA SER A 43 11.39 -15.83 3.54
C SER A 43 11.16 -14.85 2.39
N GLU A 44 9.93 -14.85 1.86
CA GLU A 44 9.47 -13.81 0.96
C GLU A 44 9.19 -12.54 1.77
N VAL A 45 9.72 -11.40 1.32
CA VAL A 45 9.57 -10.10 2.00
C VAL A 45 8.85 -9.17 1.05
N GLU A 46 7.59 -8.88 1.35
CA GLU A 46 6.83 -7.85 0.64
C GLU A 46 7.23 -6.46 1.14
N ARG A 47 7.51 -5.55 0.21
CA ARG A 47 7.72 -4.13 0.53
C ARG A 47 6.47 -3.35 0.18
N VAL A 48 5.72 -2.96 1.20
CA VAL A 48 4.55 -2.08 1.05
C VAL A 48 5.00 -0.63 1.20
N VAL A 49 4.75 0.18 0.17
CA VAL A 49 4.98 1.64 0.21
C VAL A 49 3.63 2.33 0.33
N LYS A 50 3.48 3.19 1.34
CA LYS A 50 2.27 4.02 1.52
C LYS A 50 2.53 5.39 0.92
N LEU A 51 1.76 5.73 -0.11
CA LEU A 51 1.82 7.03 -0.77
C LEU A 51 0.61 7.86 -0.32
N PRO A 52 0.80 8.97 0.39
CA PRO A 52 -0.30 9.88 0.68
C PRO A 52 -0.75 10.55 -0.62
N GLY A 53 -2.06 10.74 -0.76
CA GLY A 53 -2.65 11.45 -1.89
C GLY A 53 -4.00 12.03 -1.48
N THR A 54 -4.41 13.09 -2.16
CA THR A 54 -5.69 13.76 -1.93
C THR A 54 -6.58 13.54 -3.14
N LEU A 55 -7.87 13.34 -2.90
CA LEU A 55 -8.87 13.26 -3.96
C LEU A 55 -9.30 14.67 -4.35
N LEU A 56 -9.36 14.93 -5.65
CA LEU A 56 -9.90 16.16 -6.22
C LEU A 56 -11.21 15.85 -6.95
N PRO A 57 -12.16 16.78 -6.97
CA PRO A 57 -13.37 16.64 -7.80
C PRO A 57 -12.96 16.52 -9.27
N TRP A 58 -13.71 15.71 -10.02
CA TRP A 58 -13.51 15.58 -11.46
C TRP A 58 -13.93 16.86 -12.21
N GLU A 59 -15.01 17.48 -11.73
CA GLU A 59 -15.61 18.69 -12.29
C GLU A 59 -16.07 19.59 -11.15
N GLU A 60 -15.82 20.88 -11.29
CA GLU A 60 -16.21 21.92 -10.36
C GLU A 60 -16.73 23.11 -11.18
N THR A 61 -17.87 23.67 -10.81
CA THR A 61 -18.47 24.79 -11.53
C THR A 61 -19.24 25.68 -10.58
N ASP A 62 -18.93 26.96 -10.64
CA ASP A 62 -19.67 28.01 -9.95
C ASP A 62 -20.88 28.45 -10.78
N VAL A 63 -22.04 28.54 -10.14
CA VAL A 63 -23.29 28.95 -10.78
C VAL A 63 -23.60 30.40 -10.42
N PHE A 64 -23.76 31.25 -11.43
CA PHE A 64 -24.11 32.66 -11.28
C PHE A 64 -25.43 32.99 -11.98
N ALA A 65 -26.16 33.98 -11.44
CA ALA A 65 -27.33 34.53 -12.12
C ALA A 65 -26.89 35.33 -13.35
N ARG A 66 -27.53 35.07 -14.51
CA ARG A 66 -27.23 35.79 -15.76
C ARG A 66 -27.68 37.26 -15.74
N VAL A 67 -28.60 37.61 -14.86
CA VAL A 67 -29.26 38.92 -14.79
C VAL A 67 -29.24 39.38 -13.34
N SER A 68 -29.06 40.68 -13.15
CA SER A 68 -29.24 41.33 -11.85
C SER A 68 -30.71 41.27 -11.44
N GLY A 69 -30.99 40.65 -10.31
CA GLY A 69 -32.32 40.51 -9.75
C GLY A 69 -32.27 39.94 -8.34
N TYR A 70 -33.43 39.68 -7.77
CA TYR A 70 -33.58 39.15 -6.43
C TYR A 70 -33.89 37.65 -6.49
N ALA A 71 -33.33 36.88 -5.55
CA ALA A 71 -33.68 35.47 -5.38
C ALA A 71 -35.10 35.35 -4.81
N ARG A 72 -36.05 34.86 -5.61
CA ARG A 72 -37.44 34.66 -5.18
C ARG A 72 -37.61 33.35 -4.42
N ASP A 73 -37.08 32.26 -4.97
CA ASP A 73 -37.31 30.90 -4.49
C ASP A 73 -36.08 30.02 -4.69
N VAL A 74 -35.68 29.28 -3.65
CA VAL A 74 -34.53 28.36 -3.64
C VAL A 74 -35.07 26.94 -3.54
N ARG A 75 -34.87 26.13 -4.58
CA ARG A 75 -35.47 24.79 -4.68
C ARG A 75 -34.58 23.65 -4.21
N VAL A 76 -33.32 23.93 -3.95
CA VAL A 76 -32.31 22.93 -3.60
C VAL A 76 -31.58 23.34 -2.32
N ASP A 77 -31.32 22.36 -1.46
CA ASP A 77 -30.54 22.57 -0.23
C ASP A 77 -29.08 22.14 -0.42
N ARG A 78 -28.20 22.61 0.45
CA ARG A 78 -26.78 22.29 0.42
C ARG A 78 -26.56 20.79 0.60
N GLY A 79 -25.76 20.20 -0.29
CA GLY A 79 -25.48 18.77 -0.31
C GLY A 79 -26.53 17.93 -1.06
N SER A 80 -27.58 18.55 -1.60
CA SER A 80 -28.53 17.85 -2.48
C SER A 80 -27.85 17.46 -3.80
N VAL A 81 -28.18 16.27 -4.30
CA VAL A 81 -27.72 15.83 -5.62
C VAL A 81 -28.60 16.48 -6.69
N VAL A 82 -27.98 17.18 -7.62
CA VAL A 82 -28.65 17.88 -8.73
C VAL A 82 -28.10 17.40 -10.07
N LYS A 83 -28.91 17.49 -11.12
CA LYS A 83 -28.53 17.14 -12.50
C LYS A 83 -28.56 18.37 -13.39
N ALA A 84 -27.93 18.26 -14.55
CA ALA A 84 -28.00 19.28 -15.58
C ALA A 84 -29.47 19.54 -15.97
N GLY A 85 -29.87 20.81 -15.92
CA GLY A 85 -31.24 21.25 -16.23
C GLY A 85 -32.15 21.40 -15.01
N ASP A 86 -31.74 20.93 -13.83
CA ASP A 86 -32.53 21.12 -12.62
C ASP A 86 -32.56 22.61 -12.22
N THR A 87 -33.74 23.10 -11.87
CA THR A 87 -33.89 24.51 -11.46
C THR A 87 -33.46 24.68 -10.01
N LEU A 88 -32.31 25.32 -9.81
CA LEU A 88 -31.74 25.53 -8.47
C LEU A 88 -32.40 26.71 -7.74
N LEU A 89 -32.61 27.83 -8.46
CA LEU A 89 -33.11 29.09 -7.93
C LEU A 89 -33.98 29.78 -8.99
N THR A 90 -35.02 30.48 -8.55
CA THR A 90 -35.75 31.44 -9.39
C THR A 90 -35.31 32.86 -9.06
N VAL A 91 -34.82 33.58 -10.08
CA VAL A 91 -34.43 35.00 -9.97
C VAL A 91 -35.53 35.87 -10.56
N GLU A 92 -35.95 36.88 -9.81
CA GLU A 92 -36.92 37.88 -10.23
C GLU A 92 -36.22 39.22 -10.47
N ALA A 93 -36.33 39.74 -11.69
CA ALA A 93 -35.71 40.99 -12.11
C ALA A 93 -36.80 42.00 -12.51
N PRO A 94 -37.24 42.89 -11.60
CA PRO A 94 -38.36 43.80 -11.85
C PRO A 94 -38.08 44.80 -12.98
N GLU A 95 -36.83 45.25 -13.09
CA GLU A 95 -36.40 46.16 -14.17
C GLU A 95 -36.60 45.51 -15.55
N MET A 96 -36.16 44.25 -15.70
CA MET A 96 -36.29 43.54 -16.97
C MET A 96 -37.76 43.26 -17.32
N THR A 97 -38.62 43.03 -16.33
CA THR A 97 -40.06 42.89 -16.60
C THR A 97 -40.68 44.21 -17.08
N ALA A 98 -40.29 45.35 -16.49
CA ALA A 98 -40.78 46.66 -16.90
C ALA A 98 -40.34 47.00 -18.34
N ASP A 99 -39.09 46.72 -18.69
CA ASP A 99 -38.57 46.91 -20.05
C ASP A 99 -39.34 46.08 -21.08
N LEU A 100 -39.67 44.83 -20.72
CA LEU A 100 -40.41 43.91 -21.56
C LEU A 100 -41.84 44.42 -21.79
N GLU A 101 -42.51 44.89 -20.74
CA GLU A 101 -43.85 45.49 -20.86
C GLU A 101 -43.85 46.75 -21.71
N ALA A 102 -42.87 47.64 -21.52
CA ALA A 102 -42.70 48.83 -22.35
C ALA A 102 -42.48 48.49 -23.83
N ALA A 103 -41.65 47.47 -24.12
CA ALA A 103 -41.42 47.00 -25.48
C ALA A 103 -42.70 46.40 -26.11
N ARG A 104 -43.49 45.65 -25.35
CA ARG A 104 -44.77 45.10 -25.81
C ARG A 104 -45.80 46.18 -26.10
N ALA A 105 -45.89 47.22 -25.27
CA ALA A 105 -46.79 48.35 -25.50
C ALA A 105 -46.46 49.05 -26.82
N ARG A 106 -45.18 49.33 -27.08
CA ARG A 106 -44.72 49.94 -28.35
C ARG A 106 -45.07 49.11 -29.58
N LEU A 107 -45.05 47.77 -29.48
CA LEU A 107 -45.43 46.88 -30.57
C LEU A 107 -46.95 46.84 -30.80
N ALA A 108 -47.75 47.05 -29.76
CA ALA A 108 -49.21 47.05 -29.86
C ALA A 108 -49.77 48.38 -30.40
N GLU A 109 -49.02 49.48 -30.24
CA GLU A 109 -49.36 50.79 -30.79
C GLU A 109 -49.04 50.94 -32.30
N ALA A 110 -48.24 50.03 -32.86
CA ALA A 110 -47.84 50.00 -34.28
C ALA A 110 -48.77 49.12 -35.13
#